data_AF-A0A839WHH1-F1
#
_entry.id   AF-A0A839WHH1-F1
#
_cell.length_a   1.000
_cell.length_b   1.000
_cell.length_c   1.000
_cell.angle_alpha   90.00
_cell.angle_beta   90.00
_cell.angle_gamma   90.00
#
_symmetry.space_group_name_H-M   'P 1'
#
loop_
_entity.id
_entity.type
_entity.pdbx_description
1 polymer ?
#
loop_
_entity_poly.entity_id
_entity_poly.type
_entity_poly.pdbx_seq_one_letter_code
_entity_poly.pdbx_strand_id
1 'polypeptide(L)' 'MAISTLLKTIVIEHERHGPFKFEIYLTNEYYSADIQYRNGDGRWMVHQNGYGFPQVKSIDDAQSACERFIENLGK' A
#
# COMPACT_ATOMS: atom_id res chain seq x y z
N MET A 1 -3.10 10.34 -20.67
CA MET A 1 -2.69 9.46 -19.57
C MET A 1 -3.04 10.18 -18.28
N ALA A 2 -3.70 9.51 -17.32
CA ALA A 2 -3.92 10.11 -16.01
C ALA A 2 -2.57 10.21 -15.28
N ILE A 3 -2.29 11.37 -14.68
CA ILE A 3 -1.07 11.55 -13.89
C ILE A 3 -1.35 10.98 -12.50
N SER A 4 -0.59 9.96 -12.11
CA SER A 4 -0.60 9.44 -10.74
C SER A 4 0.48 10.15 -9.95
N THR A 5 0.11 10.78 -8.85
CA THR A 5 1.05 11.46 -7.95
C THR A 5 1.31 10.59 -6.74
N LEU A 6 2.57 10.22 -6.49
CA LEU A 6 2.96 9.56 -5.24
C LEU A 6 2.82 10.57 -4.10
N LEU A 7 1.95 10.28 -3.15
CA LEU A 7 1.69 11.15 -2.00
C LEU A 7 2.47 10.72 -0.77
N LYS A 8 2.59 9.41 -0.53
CA LYS A 8 3.20 8.87 0.68
C LYS A 8 3.75 7.48 0.46
N THR A 9 4.86 7.19 1.13
CA THR A 9 5.41 5.84 1.22
C THR A 9 5.45 5.45 2.68
N ILE A 10 4.89 4.30 3.02
CA ILE A 10 4.91 3.74 4.38
C ILE A 10 5.47 2.32 4.35
N VAL A 11 6.09 1.91 5.45
CA VAL A 11 6.54 0.53 5.66
C VAL A 11 5.91 0.02 6.95
N ILE A 12 5.23 -1.11 6.87
CA ILE A 12 4.54 -1.75 7.99
C ILE A 12 5.14 -3.15 8.18
N GLU A 13 5.60 -3.45 9.38
CA GLU A 13 6.13 -4.77 9.74
C GLU A 13 4.97 -5.74 10.02
N HIS A 14 4.92 -6.88 9.33
CA HIS A 14 3.98 -7.96 9.61
C HIS A 14 4.69 -9.11 10.34
N GLU A 15 4.17 -9.53 11.49
CA GLU A 15 4.84 -10.49 12.40
C GLU A 15 5.27 -11.81 11.71
N ARG A 16 4.51 -12.31 10.74
CA ARG A 16 4.78 -13.58 10.05
C ARG A 16 5.40 -13.44 8.67
N HIS A 17 5.22 -12.30 8.03
CA HIS A 17 5.52 -12.11 6.60
C HIS A 17 6.62 -11.07 6.37
N GLY A 18 7.12 -10.44 7.43
CA GLY A 18 8.12 -9.40 7.36
C GLY A 18 7.53 -8.06 6.91
N PRO A 19 8.36 -7.11 6.46
CA PRO A 19 7.89 -5.78 6.15
C PRO A 19 7.20 -5.70 4.79
N PHE A 20 6.15 -4.90 4.76
CA PHE A 20 5.42 -4.48 3.56
C PHE A 20 5.63 -2.99 3.34
N LYS A 21 5.96 -2.61 2.11
CA LYS A 21 6.04 -1.23 1.65
C LYS A 21 4.77 -0.92 0.87
N PHE A 22 4.19 0.24 1.16
CA PHE A 22 3.04 0.79 0.44
C PHE A 22 3.42 2.14 -0.14
N GLU A 23 3.21 2.30 -1.43
CA GLU A 23 3.36 3.56 -2.15
C GLU A 23 1.96 4.04 -2.52
N ILE A 24 1.47 5.08 -1.84
CA ILE A 24 0.11 5.60 -1.98
C ILE A 24 0.09 6.69 -3.03
N TYR A 25 -0.73 6.49 -4.05
CA TYR A 25 -0.90 7.39 -5.18
C TYR A 25 -2.27 8.06 -5.16
N LEU A 26 -2.33 9.26 -5.72
CA LEU A 26 -3.58 9.93 -6.07
C LEU A 26 -3.64 10.12 -7.58
N THR A 27 -4.72 9.64 -8.18
CA THR A 27 -4.98 9.71 -9.62
C THR A 27 -6.41 10.19 -9.84
N ASN A 28 -6.58 11.43 -10.33
CA ASN A 28 -7.89 12.02 -10.62
C ASN A 28 -8.91 11.82 -9.47
N GLU A 29 -8.53 12.19 -8.23
CA GLU A 29 -9.34 12.05 -7.00
C GLU A 29 -9.49 10.62 -6.44
N TYR A 30 -8.90 9.61 -7.09
CA TYR A 30 -8.88 8.24 -6.58
C TYR A 30 -7.54 7.93 -5.89
N TYR A 31 -7.63 7.40 -4.68
CA TYR A 31 -6.47 6.87 -3.97
C TYR A 31 -6.22 5.41 -4.36
N SER A 32 -4.96 5.06 -4.59
CA SER A 32 -4.52 3.69 -4.77
C SER A 32 -3.18 3.46 -4.07
N ALA A 33 -2.77 2.22 -3.92
CA ALA A 33 -1.42 1.89 -3.48
C ALA A 33 -0.79 0.78 -4.31
N ASP A 34 0.51 0.92 -4.55
CA ASP A 34 1.36 -0.21 -4.90
C ASP A 34 1.88 -0.83 -3.60
N ILE A 35 1.72 -2.14 -3.48
CA ILE A 35 2.05 -2.93 -2.30
C ILE A 35 3.23 -3.83 -2.67
N GLN A 36 4.31 -3.72 -1.92
CA GLN A 36 5.47 -4.59 -2.03
C GLN A 36 5.76 -5.27 -0.70
N TYR A 37 6.34 -6.47 -0.73
CA TYR A 37 6.82 -7.18 0.44
C TYR A 37 8.32 -7.43 0.31
N ARG A 38 9.02 -7.57 1.43
CA ARG A 38 10.45 -7.88 1.41
C ARG A 38 10.66 -9.39 1.42
N ASN A 39 11.37 -9.91 0.42
CA ASN A 39 11.70 -11.35 0.36
C ASN A 39 12.90 -11.70 1.25
N GLY A 40 13.21 -13.00 1.36
CA GLY A 40 14.33 -13.50 2.17
C GLY A 40 15.72 -12.99 1.74
N ASP A 41 15.86 -12.53 0.50
CA ASP A 41 17.09 -11.93 -0.02
C ASP A 41 17.18 -10.42 0.25
N GLY A 42 16.20 -9.85 0.98
CA GLY A 42 16.14 -8.44 1.32
C GLY A 42 15.65 -7.52 0.20
N ARG A 43 15.14 -8.07 -0.92
CA ARG A 43 14.61 -7.33 -2.07
C ARG A 43 13.11 -7.07 -1.91
N TRP A 44 12.66 -5.90 -2.37
CA TRP A 44 11.23 -5.58 -2.47
C TRP A 44 10.64 -6.27 -3.69
N MET A 45 9.63 -7.09 -3.45
CA MET A 45 8.87 -7.81 -4.46
C MET A 45 7.46 -7.23 -4.52
N VAL A 46 6.94 -7.03 -5.73
CA VAL A 46 5.56 -6.58 -5.91
C VAL A 46 4.61 -7.64 -5.36
N HIS A 47 3.77 -7.23 -4.42
CA HIS A 47 2.63 -8.02 -3.96
C HIS A 47 1.40 -7.72 -4.82
N GLN A 48 1.08 -6.44 -4.97
CA GLN A 48 -0.07 -5.97 -5.73
C GLN A 48 0.16 -4.55 -6.23
N ASN A 49 -0.14 -4.27 -7.49
CA ASN A 49 -0.06 -2.92 -8.04
C ASN A 49 -1.46 -2.31 -8.19
N GLY A 50 -1.57 -1.01 -7.95
CA GLY A 50 -2.80 -0.24 -8.15
C GLY A 50 -3.96 -0.70 -7.27
N TYR A 51 -3.69 -1.14 -6.04
CA TYR A 51 -4.74 -1.50 -5.08
C TYR A 51 -5.59 -0.27 -4.79
N GLY A 52 -6.80 -0.23 -5.36
CA GLY A 52 -7.68 0.94 -5.27
C GLY A 52 -8.40 1.01 -3.93
N PHE A 53 -8.53 2.23 -3.41
CA PHE A 53 -9.29 2.51 -2.19
C PHE A 53 -10.58 3.29 -2.52
N PRO A 54 -11.65 2.62 -2.96
CA PRO A 54 -12.85 3.30 -3.49
C PRO A 54 -13.64 4.14 -2.47
N GLN A 55 -13.43 3.94 -1.17
CA GLN A 55 -14.14 4.65 -0.10
C GLN A 55 -13.27 5.68 0.65
N VAL A 56 -12.01 5.81 0.25
CA VAL A 56 -11.03 6.67 0.91
C VAL A 56 -11.11 8.10 0.35
N LYS A 57 -11.20 9.09 1.25
CA LYS A 57 -11.31 10.51 0.88
C LYS A 57 -10.07 11.33 1.24
N SER A 58 -9.17 10.76 2.04
CA SER A 58 -7.97 11.43 2.52
C SER A 58 -6.76 10.49 2.51
N ILE A 59 -5.57 11.07 2.58
CA ILE A 59 -4.33 10.30 2.67
C ILE A 59 -4.23 9.49 3.98
N ASP A 60 -4.81 10.00 5.08
CA ASP A 60 -4.82 9.31 6.37
C ASP A 60 -5.77 8.11 6.35
N ASP A 61 -6.91 8.22 5.67
CA ASP A 61 -7.81 7.09 5.41
C ASP A 61 -7.12 6.04 4.51
N ALA A 62 -6.34 6.47 3.52
CA ALA A 62 -5.57 5.59 2.64
C ALA A 62 -4.54 4.79 3.44
N GLN A 63 -3.81 5.47 4.32
CA GLN A 63 -2.87 4.81 5.24
C GLN A 63 -3.59 3.82 6.15
N SER A 64 -4.70 4.22 6.76
CA SER A 64 -5.49 3.35 7.64
C SER A 64 -5.98 2.10 6.89
N ALA A 65 -6.29 2.22 5.60
CA ALA A 65 -6.64 1.09 4.74
C ALA A 65 -5.45 0.15 4.48
N CYS A 66 -4.23 0.68 4.30
CA CYS A 66 -3.01 -0.13 4.24
C CYS A 66 -2.74 -0.90 5.55
N GLU A 67 -2.94 -0.26 6.70
CA GLU A 67 -2.81 -0.90 8.02
C GLU A 67 -3.81 -2.06 8.15
N ARG A 68 -5.09 -1.82 7.82
CA ARG A 68 -6.13 -2.88 7.79
C ARG A 68 -5.83 -4.00 6.80
N PHE A 69 -5.20 -3.70 5.67
CA PHE A 69 -4.76 -4.73 4.72
C PHE A 69 -3.78 -5.69 5.41
N ILE A 70 -2.78 -5.16 6.13
CA ILE A 70 -1.81 -5.96 6.88
C ILE A 70 -2.47 -6.74 8.01
N GLU A 71 -3.38 -6.14 8.78
CA GLU A 71 -4.11 -6.83 9.85
C GLU A 71 -4.97 -8.00 9.36
N ASN A 72 -5.42 -7.96 8.11
CA ASN A 72 -6.20 -9.02 7.48
C ASN A 72 -5.34 -10.02 6.70
N LEU A 73 -4.05 -9.73 6.50
CA LEU A 73 -3.14 -10.59 5.78
C LEU A 73 -2.79 -11.82 6.64
N GLY A 74 -3.56 -12.90 6.49
CA GLY A 74 -3.34 -14.16 7.21
C GLY A 74 -4.40 -14.51 8.26
N LYS A 75 -5.53 -13.78 8.29
CA LYS A 75 -6.80 -14.31 8.81
C LYS A 75 -7.45 -15.21 7.77
#